data_AF-A0A0J7K1I3-F1
#
_entry.id   AF-A0A0J7K1I3-F1
#
_cell.length_a   1.000
_cell.length_b   1.000
_cell.length_c   1.000
_cell.angle_alpha   90.00
_cell.angle_beta   90.00
_cell.angle_gamma   90.00
#
_symmetry.space_group_name_H-M   'P 1'
#
loop_
_entity.id
_entity.type
_entity.pdbx_description
1 polymer ?
#
loop_
_entity_poly.entity_id
_entity_poly.type
_entity_poly.pdbx_seq_one_letter_code
_entity_poly.pdbx_strand_id
1 'polypeptide(L)'
;MSRERASRRFYRVDSTNDLFEFMDRGYSAQHENRWNFEVAWEAANKVGGIYTVIRSKAYVSTEEMGDQYCLIGPYKEYSARTEIEEADFPSHNPLQQAVQVLRDQGYK
;
A
#
# COMPACT_ATOMS: atom_id res chain seq x y z
N MET A 1 8.70 -26.17 24.22
CA MET A 1 9.62 -25.05 23.90
C MET A 1 9.57 -24.04 25.05
N SER A 2 10.68 -23.83 25.75
CA SER A 2 10.75 -23.04 27.00
C SER A 2 10.37 -21.56 26.80
N ARG A 3 9.61 -21.03 27.77
CA ARG A 3 9.18 -19.62 27.91
C ARG A 3 10.33 -18.59 27.87
N GLU A 4 11.58 -19.01 28.06
CA GLU A 4 12.77 -18.15 27.97
C GLU A 4 13.09 -17.65 26.55
N ARG A 5 12.53 -18.26 25.49
CA ARG A 5 12.74 -17.76 24.12
C ARG A 5 11.84 -16.58 23.75
N ALA A 6 10.82 -16.26 24.53
CA ALA A 6 9.85 -15.20 24.23
C ALA A 6 10.27 -13.80 24.71
N SER A 7 11.27 -13.70 25.61
CA SER A 7 11.68 -12.43 26.22
C SER A 7 12.82 -11.71 25.49
N ARG A 8 13.41 -12.32 24.45
CA ARG A 8 14.30 -11.62 23.53
C ARG A 8 13.46 -11.02 22.40
N ARG A 9 12.73 -9.96 22.72
CA ARG A 9 12.30 -8.99 21.70
C ARG A 9 13.59 -8.52 21.04
N PHE A 10 13.83 -9.01 19.82
CA PHE A 10 15.00 -8.74 19.01
C PHE A 10 15.07 -7.25 18.65
N TYR A 11 15.51 -6.40 19.57
CA TYR A 11 16.02 -5.08 19.24
C TYR A 11 17.53 -5.21 19.11
N ARG A 12 17.98 -5.59 17.90
CA ARG A 12 19.34 -5.24 17.48
C ARG A 12 19.31 -3.73 17.24
N VAL A 13 20.00 -2.97 18.08
CA VAL A 13 20.11 -1.50 17.99
C VAL A 13 20.67 -1.07 16.62
N ASP A 14 21.51 -1.89 16.00
CA ASP A 14 22.01 -1.60 14.65
C ASP A 14 20.93 -1.71 13.57
N SER A 15 19.91 -2.56 13.76
CA SER A 15 18.83 -2.75 12.78
C SER A 15 17.81 -1.60 12.79
N THR A 16 17.75 -0.80 13.87
CA THR A 16 16.79 0.31 13.94
C THR A 16 17.19 1.50 13.09
N ASN A 17 18.50 1.75 12.91
CA ASN A 17 18.96 2.89 12.09
C ASN A 17 18.64 2.68 10.61
N ASP A 18 18.91 1.48 10.07
CA ASP A 18 18.57 1.14 8.68
C ASP A 18 17.05 1.22 8.45
N LEU A 19 16.24 0.78 9.41
CA LEU A 19 14.78 0.81 9.29
C LEU A 19 14.22 2.23 9.16
N PHE A 20 14.76 3.20 9.91
CA PHE A 20 14.31 4.59 9.82
C PHE A 20 14.66 5.25 8.48
N GLU A 21 15.74 4.82 7.84
CA GLU A 21 16.14 5.31 6.51
C GLU A 21 15.11 4.96 5.44
N PHE A 22 14.46 3.80 5.55
CA PHE A 22 13.42 3.36 4.60
C PHE A 22 12.02 3.89 4.92
N MET A 23 11.77 4.42 6.12
CA MET A 23 10.46 4.94 6.53
C MET A 23 10.35 6.45 6.30
N ASP A 24 10.64 6.88 5.08
CA ASP A 24 10.70 8.29 4.67
C ASP A 24 9.44 8.81 3.97
N ARG A 25 8.33 8.06 4.06
CA ARG A 25 7.05 8.34 3.42
C ARG A 25 7.17 8.49 1.89
N GLY A 26 8.04 7.70 1.29
CA GLY A 26 8.18 7.61 -0.16
C GLY A 26 9.09 8.67 -0.78
N TYR A 27 9.82 9.45 0.02
CA TYR A 27 10.71 10.49 -0.50
C TYR A 27 11.78 9.91 -1.44
N SER A 28 12.48 8.87 -0.98
CA SER A 28 13.48 8.17 -1.80
C SER A 28 12.82 7.45 -2.98
N ALA A 29 11.68 6.81 -2.76
CA ALA A 29 10.94 6.11 -3.82
C ALA A 29 10.53 7.06 -4.97
N GLN A 30 10.09 8.27 -4.64
CA GLN A 30 9.75 9.29 -5.63
C GLN A 30 10.99 9.75 -6.41
N HIS A 31 12.10 10.03 -5.71
CA HIS A 31 13.36 10.44 -6.34
C HIS A 31 13.93 9.37 -7.28
N GLU A 32 13.76 8.10 -6.94
CA GLU A 32 14.17 6.94 -7.75
C GLU A 32 13.17 6.57 -8.84
N ASN A 33 12.00 7.21 -8.87
CA ASN A 33 10.85 6.81 -9.69
C ASN A 33 10.48 5.32 -9.49
N ARG A 34 10.54 4.86 -8.24
CA ARG A 34 10.21 3.49 -7.84
C ARG A 34 8.75 3.43 -7.39
N TRP A 35 7.99 2.48 -7.95
CA TRP A 35 6.57 2.28 -7.66
C TRP A 35 6.30 0.88 -7.11
N ASN A 36 5.31 0.77 -6.22
CA ASN A 36 4.83 -0.51 -5.73
C ASN A 36 3.32 -0.64 -5.95
N PHE A 37 2.90 -1.72 -6.61
CA PHE A 37 1.50 -2.05 -6.83
C PHE A 37 1.19 -3.37 -6.12
N GLU A 38 0.37 -3.31 -5.07
CA GLU A 38 -0.14 -4.48 -4.36
C GLU A 38 -1.53 -4.82 -4.93
N VAL A 39 -1.70 -6.03 -5.45
CA VAL A 39 -2.94 -6.42 -6.14
C VAL A 39 -3.57 -7.60 -5.42
N ALA A 40 -4.84 -7.45 -5.02
CA ALA A 40 -5.56 -8.52 -4.32
C ALA A 40 -7.07 -8.45 -4.56
N TRP A 41 -7.71 -9.61 -4.52
CA TRP A 41 -9.18 -9.69 -4.57
C TRP A 41 -9.87 -9.00 -3.38
N GLU A 42 -9.19 -9.00 -2.23
CA GLU A 42 -9.71 -8.46 -0.97
C GLU A 42 -9.29 -7.01 -0.70
N ALA A 43 -8.63 -6.35 -1.67
CA ALA A 43 -8.33 -4.92 -1.59
C ALA A 43 -9.64 -4.12 -1.60
N ALA A 44 -9.89 -3.38 -0.51
CA ALA A 44 -11.14 -2.66 -0.24
C ALA A 44 -12.41 -3.53 -0.39
N ASN A 45 -12.29 -4.85 -0.25
CA ASN A 45 -13.36 -5.82 -0.44
C ASN A 45 -13.24 -6.94 0.59
N LYS A 46 -13.91 -6.80 1.74
CA LYS A 46 -13.78 -7.74 2.84
C LYS A 46 -14.46 -9.08 2.55
N VAL A 47 -13.67 -10.10 2.28
CA VAL A 47 -14.13 -11.49 2.06
C VAL A 47 -13.64 -12.42 3.17
N GLY A 48 -12.37 -12.30 3.56
CA GLY A 48 -11.71 -13.20 4.48
C GLY A 48 -10.50 -12.59 5.16
N GLY A 49 -9.47 -13.40 5.40
CA GLY A 49 -8.30 -13.00 6.18
C GLY A 49 -7.34 -12.09 5.43
N ILE A 50 -7.34 -12.10 4.09
CA ILE A 50 -6.40 -11.29 3.30
C ILE A 50 -6.74 -9.80 3.46
N TYR A 51 -8.03 -9.43 3.53
CA TYR A 51 -8.44 -8.07 3.87
C TYR A 51 -7.78 -7.58 5.16
N THR A 52 -7.75 -8.41 6.20
CA THR A 52 -7.11 -8.04 7.48
C THR A 52 -5.60 -7.90 7.36
N VAL A 53 -4.95 -8.75 6.57
CA VAL A 53 -3.50 -8.65 6.31
C VAL A 53 -3.19 -7.33 5.61
N ILE A 54 -3.86 -7.04 4.50
CA ILE A 54 -3.64 -5.79 3.73
C ILE A 54 -3.94 -4.58 4.60
N ARG A 55 -5.10 -4.54 5.26
CA ARG A 55 -5.52 -3.40 6.09
C ARG A 55 -4.56 -3.13 7.25
N SER A 56 -4.03 -4.17 7.88
CA SER A 56 -3.04 -4.01 8.97
C SER A 56 -1.64 -3.64 8.48
N LYS A 57 -1.28 -4.01 7.24
CA LYS A 57 -0.01 -3.64 6.59
C LYS A 57 -0.04 -2.26 5.92
N ALA A 58 -1.23 -1.73 5.61
CA ALA A 58 -1.36 -0.48 4.86
C ALA A 58 -0.57 0.67 5.49
N TYR A 59 -0.66 0.85 6.80
CA TYR A 59 0.08 1.90 7.52
C TYR A 59 1.58 1.84 7.29
N VAL A 60 2.21 0.68 7.53
CA VAL A 60 3.67 0.55 7.35
C VAL A 60 4.07 0.68 5.87
N SER A 61 3.21 0.22 4.95
CA SER A 61 3.47 0.33 3.50
C SER A 61 3.49 1.79 3.06
N THR A 62 2.58 2.61 3.58
CA THR A 62 2.54 4.05 3.29
C THR A 62 3.61 4.84 4.05
N GLU A 63 4.04 4.41 5.24
CA GLU A 63 5.18 5.05 5.91
C GLU A 63 6.50 4.81 5.15
N GLU A 64 6.63 3.68 4.43
CA GLU A 64 7.79 3.40 3.58
C GLU A 64 7.68 4.09 2.21
N MET A 65 6.55 3.91 1.52
CA MET A 65 6.43 4.23 0.09
C MET A 65 5.59 5.48 -0.21
N GLY A 66 4.84 6.01 0.76
CA GLY A 66 3.95 7.15 0.56
C GLY A 66 3.04 6.99 -0.67
N ASP A 67 2.97 8.04 -1.49
CA ASP A 67 2.16 8.08 -2.72
C ASP A 67 2.68 7.15 -3.83
N GLN A 68 3.87 6.56 -3.68
CA GLN A 68 4.45 5.60 -4.61
C GLN A 68 3.92 4.17 -4.41
N TYR A 69 3.09 3.94 -3.38
CA TYR A 69 2.38 2.68 -3.14
C TYR A 69 0.92 2.78 -3.58
N CYS A 70 0.48 1.79 -4.36
CA CYS A 70 -0.87 1.70 -4.87
C CYS A 70 -1.45 0.32 -4.55
N LEU A 71 -2.64 0.29 -3.97
CA LEU A 71 -3.42 -0.93 -3.78
C LEU A 71 -4.47 -1.05 -4.89
N ILE A 72 -4.48 -2.18 -5.61
CA ILE A 72 -5.42 -2.43 -6.71
C ILE A 72 -6.31 -3.61 -6.35
N GLY A 73 -7.62 -3.41 -6.50
CA GLY A 73 -8.65 -4.41 -6.23
C GLY A 73 -9.80 -4.35 -7.22
N PRO A 74 -10.69 -5.36 -7.21
CA PRO A 74 -11.90 -5.33 -8.00
C PRO A 74 -12.85 -4.24 -7.51
N TYR A 75 -13.45 -3.48 -8.42
CA TYR A 75 -14.54 -2.57 -8.06
C TYR A 75 -15.80 -3.36 -7.68
N LYS A 76 -16.20 -3.27 -6.42
CA LYS A 76 -17.47 -3.81 -5.90
C LYS A 76 -18.25 -2.65 -5.29
N GLU A 77 -19.31 -2.20 -5.96
CA GLU A 77 -20.06 -0.99 -5.62
C GLU A 77 -20.41 -0.88 -4.13
N TYR A 78 -20.93 -1.97 -3.53
CA TYR A 78 -21.27 -1.99 -2.11
C TYR A 78 -20.08 -1.72 -1.19
N SER A 79 -18.94 -2.39 -1.44
CA SER A 79 -17.72 -2.24 -0.63
C SER A 79 -17.03 -0.91 -0.89
N ALA A 80 -16.97 -0.48 -2.16
CA ALA A 80 -16.34 0.78 -2.57
C ALA A 80 -17.01 1.98 -1.88
N ARG A 81 -18.35 2.01 -1.83
CA ARG A 81 -19.11 3.09 -1.17
C ARG A 81 -18.82 3.24 0.33
N THR A 82 -18.32 2.21 0.99
CA THR A 82 -18.07 2.21 2.45
C THR A 82 -16.60 2.29 2.82
N GLU A 83 -15.71 1.78 1.95
CA GLU A 83 -14.28 1.61 2.26
C GLU A 83 -13.40 2.61 1.49
N ILE A 84 -13.92 3.26 0.44
CA ILE A 84 -13.14 4.12 -0.46
C ILE A 84 -13.72 5.53 -0.47
N GLU A 85 -12.84 6.51 -0.31
CA GLU A 85 -13.13 7.91 -0.60
C GLU A 85 -12.74 8.19 -2.06
N GLU A 86 -13.73 8.56 -2.87
CA GLU A 86 -13.47 8.91 -4.27
C GLU A 86 -12.73 10.25 -4.34
N ALA A 87 -11.63 10.27 -5.09
CA ALA A 87 -10.80 11.45 -5.28
C ALA A 87 -10.29 11.51 -6.73
N ASP A 88 -10.08 12.73 -7.21
CA ASP A 88 -9.39 12.95 -8.47
C ASP A 88 -7.88 12.74 -8.31
N PHE A 89 -7.23 12.30 -9.39
CA PHE A 89 -5.78 12.22 -9.43
C PHE A 89 -5.16 13.62 -9.32
N PRO A 90 -4.02 13.79 -8.60
CA PRO A 90 -3.27 15.03 -8.63
C PRO A 90 -2.89 15.43 -10.06
N SER A 91 -2.80 16.74 -10.31
CA SER A 91 -2.38 17.26 -11.61
C SER A 91 -1.05 16.66 -12.06
N HIS A 92 -0.98 16.25 -13.33
CA HIS A 92 0.22 15.65 -13.94
C HIS A 92 0.67 14.31 -13.34
N ASN A 93 -0.20 13.60 -12.62
CA ASN A 93 0.12 12.29 -12.08
C ASN A 93 0.19 11.21 -13.21
N PRO A 94 1.25 10.37 -13.26
CA PRO A 94 1.38 9.33 -14.29
C PRO A 94 0.27 8.26 -14.24
N LEU A 95 -0.32 8.00 -13.08
CA LEU A 95 -1.44 7.07 -12.93
C LEU A 95 -2.68 7.57 -13.66
N GLN A 96 -2.91 8.89 -13.69
CA GLN A 96 -4.01 9.49 -14.44
C GLN A 96 -3.90 9.17 -15.93
N GLN A 97 -2.69 9.28 -16.49
CA GLN A 97 -2.43 8.98 -17.90
C GLN A 97 -2.66 7.50 -18.20
N ALA A 98 -2.16 6.61 -17.32
CA ALA A 98 -2.36 5.17 -17.47
C ALA A 98 -3.85 4.78 -17.42
N VAL A 99 -4.60 5.34 -16.47
CA VAL A 99 -6.05 5.12 -16.35
C VAL A 99 -6.79 5.67 -17.56
N GLN A 100 -6.39 6.83 -18.09
CA GLN A 100 -7.03 7.38 -19.30
C GLN A 100 -6.83 6.47 -20.51
N VAL A 101 -5.62 5.93 -20.71
CA VAL A 101 -5.35 4.95 -21.78
C VAL A 101 -6.25 3.72 -21.66
N LEU A 102 -6.48 3.21 -20.44
CA LEU A 102 -7.39 2.09 -20.21
C LEU A 102 -8.85 2.47 -20.52
N ARG A 103 -9.27 3.68 -20.15
CA ARG A 103 -10.62 4.18 -20.45
C ARG A 103 -10.86 4.35 -21.94
N ASP A 104 -9.87 4.83 -22.68
CA ASP A 104 -9.92 5.00 -24.13
C ASP A 104 -10.07 3.64 -24.85
N GLN A 105 -9.63 2.55 -24.22
CA GLN A 105 -9.84 1.17 -24.71
C GLN A 105 -11.22 0.59 -24.32
N GLY A 106 -12.03 1.33 -23.56
CA GLY A 106 -13.37 0.92 -23.14
C GLY A 106 -13.45 0.27 -21.75
N TYR A 107 -12.34 0.21 -21.01
CA TYR A 107 -12.36 -0.24 -19.60
C TYR A 107 -12.90 0.86 -18.68
N LYS A 108 -13.51 0.48 -17.56
CA LYS A 108 -14.08 1.40 -16.57
C LYS A 108 -13.54 1.09 -15.19
#